data_AF-A0A2G6HXK6-F1
#
_entry.id   AF-A0A2G6HXK6-F1
#
_cell.length_a   1.000
_cell.length_b   1.000
_cell.length_c   1.000
_cell.angle_alpha   90.00
_cell.angle_beta   90.00
_cell.angle_gamma   90.00
#
_symmetry.space_group_name_H-M   'P 1'
#
loop_
_entity.id
_entity.type
_entity.pdbx_description
1 polymer ?
#
loop_
_entity_poly.entity_id
_entity_poly.type
_entity_poly.pdbx_seq_one_letter_code
_entity_poly.pdbx_strand_id
1 'polypeptide(L)'
;MPGLFCSGRGLEKARETLKYRCPALQYGVECKGQKTCPIASAMRIKMETDRRVFTPLARSSYKWKERYKKRSSVERVNSRLDESFGFEKHMIRGEEKVTMRVSLA
;
A
#
# COMPACT_ATOMS: atom_id res chain seq x y z
N MET A 1 17.61 -2.05 12.00
CA MET A 1 17.19 -2.33 10.61
C MET A 1 17.82 -1.28 9.70
N PRO A 2 18.86 -1.60 8.92
CA PRO A 2 19.53 -0.60 8.09
C PRO A 2 18.54 -0.09 7.04
N GLY A 3 18.32 1.22 7.05
CA GLY A 3 17.28 1.89 6.29
C GLY A 3 17.36 1.58 4.80
N LEU A 4 16.36 0.84 4.30
CA LEU A 4 16.13 0.66 2.87
C LEU A 4 15.58 1.97 2.27
N PHE A 5 16.47 2.93 2.04
CA PHE A 5 16.26 3.95 1.00
C PHE A 5 16.51 3.27 -0.35
N CYS A 6 15.58 2.44 -0.83
CA CYS A 6 15.65 1.86 -2.17
C CYS A 6 14.40 2.27 -2.94
N SER A 7 14.59 2.90 -4.09
CA SER A 7 13.50 3.40 -4.93
C SER A 7 12.85 2.25 -5.69
N GLY A 8 11.53 2.11 -5.54
CA GLY A 8 10.74 1.09 -6.25
C GLY A 8 10.67 1.39 -7.74
N ARG A 9 11.04 0.42 -8.59
CA ARG A 9 11.01 0.55 -10.06
C ARG A 9 9.72 0.02 -10.69
N GLY A 10 8.92 -0.75 -9.94
CA GLY A 10 7.62 -1.24 -10.39
C GLY A 10 7.39 -2.72 -10.05
N LEU A 11 6.16 -3.16 -10.31
CA LEU A 11 5.72 -4.54 -10.14
C LEU A 11 6.10 -5.38 -11.37
N GLU A 12 6.76 -6.51 -11.14
CA GLU A 12 6.98 -7.55 -12.15
C GLU A 12 5.74 -8.48 -12.14
N LYS A 13 4.75 -8.24 -13.02
CA LYS A 13 3.47 -8.98 -13.05
C LYS A 13 3.63 -10.50 -13.15
N ALA A 14 4.59 -10.96 -13.95
CA ALA A 14 4.84 -12.39 -14.17
C ALA A 14 5.40 -13.14 -12.94
N ARG A 15 5.90 -12.41 -11.93
CA ARG A 15 6.55 -12.99 -10.74
C ARG A 15 5.93 -12.52 -9.43
N GLU A 16 4.92 -11.66 -9.50
CA GLU A 16 4.25 -11.06 -8.34
C GLU A 16 5.23 -10.42 -7.32
N THR A 17 6.34 -9.89 -7.83
CA THR A 17 7.39 -9.27 -7.02
C THR A 17 7.52 -7.79 -7.30
N LEU A 18 7.71 -7.00 -6.23
CA LEU A 18 8.12 -5.60 -6.32
C LEU A 18 9.64 -5.53 -6.42
N LYS A 19 10.14 -4.83 -7.44
CA LYS A 19 11.57 -4.62 -7.66
C LYS A 19 11.99 -3.26 -7.13
N TYR A 20 12.93 -3.28 -6.19
CA TYR A 20 13.59 -2.10 -5.63
C TYR A 20 15.03 -2.04 -6.16
N ARG A 21 15.47 -0.87 -6.64
CA ARG A 21 16.87 -0.66 -7.06
C ARG A 21 17.60 0.22 -6.06
N CYS A 22 18.92 0.09 -6.05
CA CYS A 22 19.80 1.02 -5.35
C CYS A 22 19.60 2.45 -5.91
N PRO A 23 19.39 3.48 -5.08
CA PRO A 23 19.24 4.85 -5.54
C PRO A 23 20.46 5.36 -6.29
N ALA A 24 21.67 4.96 -5.86
CA ALA A 24 22.92 5.34 -6.52
C ALA A 24 22.91 4.96 -8.01
N LEU A 25 22.45 3.75 -8.34
CA LEU A 25 22.30 3.27 -9.71
C LEU A 25 21.12 3.90 -10.47
N GLN A 26 20.10 4.37 -9.75
CA GLN A 26 18.92 4.99 -10.37
C GLN A 26 19.15 6.48 -10.68
N TYR A 27 19.86 7.18 -9.80
CA TYR A 27 20.15 8.61 -9.90
C TYR A 27 21.56 8.89 -10.47
N GLY A 28 22.36 7.85 -10.76
CA GLY A 28 23.70 7.98 -11.31
C GLY A 28 24.73 8.57 -10.34
N VAL A 29 24.50 8.43 -9.03
CA VAL A 29 25.36 8.98 -7.98
C VAL A 29 26.40 7.95 -7.57
N GLU A 30 27.66 8.37 -7.43
CA GLU A 30 28.73 7.49 -6.96
C GLU A 30 28.56 7.15 -5.48
N CYS A 31 28.29 5.87 -5.19
CA CYS A 31 28.17 5.39 -3.82
C CYS A 31 29.48 4.77 -3.35
N LYS A 32 30.17 5.44 -2.41
CA LYS A 32 31.43 4.95 -1.80
C LYS A 32 31.29 3.59 -1.10
N GLY A 33 30.07 3.17 -0.75
CA GLY A 33 29.77 1.89 -0.10
C GLY A 33 29.26 0.79 -1.04
N GLN A 34 29.24 1.00 -2.36
CA GLN A 34 28.60 0.07 -3.30
C GLN A 34 29.19 -1.35 -3.26
N LYS A 35 30.47 -1.49 -2.90
CA LYS A 35 31.16 -2.79 -2.76
C LYS A 35 30.72 -3.59 -1.53
N THR A 36 30.22 -2.93 -0.48
CA THR A 36 29.81 -3.55 0.79
C THR A 36 28.28 -3.65 0.92
N CYS A 37 27.54 -2.99 0.03
CA CYS A 37 26.08 -3.02 0.07
C CYS A 37 25.52 -4.41 -0.35
N PRO A 38 24.64 -5.04 0.45
CA PRO A 38 24.00 -6.31 0.09
C PRO A 38 23.02 -6.18 -1.09
N ILE A 39 22.69 -4.95 -1.50
CA ILE A 39 21.79 -4.62 -2.60
C ILE A 39 22.65 -4.22 -3.81
N ALA A 40 23.41 -5.18 -4.35
CA ALA A 40 24.37 -4.93 -5.43
C ALA A 40 23.76 -4.23 -6.65
N SER A 41 22.49 -4.50 -6.96
CA SER A 41 21.79 -3.82 -8.07
C SER A 41 20.28 -3.68 -7.88
N ALA A 42 19.61 -4.75 -7.43
CA ALA A 42 18.18 -4.74 -7.16
C ALA A 42 17.78 -5.80 -6.13
N MET A 43 16.84 -5.45 -5.26
CA MET A 43 16.14 -6.38 -4.37
C MET A 43 14.74 -6.65 -4.93
N ARG A 44 14.28 -7.90 -4.82
CA ARG A 44 12.92 -8.30 -5.14
C ARG A 44 12.22 -8.76 -3.87
N ILE A 45 11.04 -8.22 -3.63
CA ILE A 45 10.19 -8.62 -2.49
C ILE A 45 8.90 -9.21 -3.06
N LYS A 46 8.54 -10.42 -2.64
CA LYS A 46 7.27 -11.05 -3.00
C LYS A 46 6.11 -10.31 -2.34
N MET A 47 5.00 -10.14 -3.04
CA MET A 47 3.80 -9.52 -2.43
C MET A 47 3.20 -10.35 -1.28
N GLU A 48 3.48 -11.66 -1.23
CA GLU A 48 2.99 -12.57 -0.19
C GLU A 48 3.56 -12.26 1.20
N THR A 49 4.75 -11.66 1.29
CA THR A 49 5.42 -11.40 2.57
C THR A 49 4.59 -10.47 3.46
N ASP A 50 3.97 -9.44 2.87
CA ASP A 50 2.96 -8.60 3.52
C ASP A 50 2.16 -7.85 2.46
N ARG A 51 0.92 -8.31 2.20
CA ARG A 51 0.04 -7.71 1.19
C ARG A 51 -0.45 -6.31 1.55
N ARG A 52 -0.39 -5.89 2.82
CA ARG A 52 -0.76 -4.54 3.26
C ARG A 52 0.35 -3.54 2.97
N VAL A 53 1.60 -3.97 3.09
CA VAL A 53 2.78 -3.12 2.86
C VAL A 53 3.23 -3.16 1.40
N PHE A 54 3.22 -4.35 0.79
CA PHE A 54 3.68 -4.59 -0.58
C PHE A 54 2.48 -4.72 -1.53
N THR A 55 1.92 -3.58 -1.90
CA THR A 55 0.85 -3.52 -2.90
C THR A 55 1.42 -3.42 -4.32
N PRO A 56 0.62 -3.74 -5.36
CA PRO A 56 1.02 -3.61 -6.77
C PRO A 56 1.63 -2.25 -7.15
N LEU A 57 1.26 -1.20 -6.42
CA LEU A 57 1.84 0.13 -6.52
C LEU A 57 2.81 0.32 -5.36
N ALA A 58 4.12 0.41 -5.65
CA ALA A 58 5.11 0.66 -4.63
C ALA A 58 4.76 1.93 -3.81
N ARG A 59 4.80 1.82 -2.48
CA ARG A 59 4.42 2.90 -1.56
C ARG A 59 5.25 4.19 -1.71
N SER A 60 6.49 4.05 -2.19
CA SER A 60 7.39 5.17 -2.50
C SER A 60 7.04 5.91 -3.81
N SER A 61 6.07 5.42 -4.58
CA SER A 61 5.69 6.01 -5.86
C SER A 61 4.83 7.25 -5.69
N TYR A 62 5.02 8.25 -6.57
CA TYR A 62 4.13 9.41 -6.63
C TYR A 62 2.66 9.01 -6.89
N LYS A 63 2.45 8.01 -7.76
CA LYS A 63 1.12 7.46 -8.04
C LYS A 63 0.45 6.88 -6.79
N TRP A 64 1.23 6.28 -5.89
CA TRP A 64 0.70 5.81 -4.61
C TRP A 64 0.22 6.98 -3.75
N LYS A 65 1.02 8.05 -3.63
CA LYS A 65 0.65 9.25 -2.87
C LYS A 65 -0.65 9.89 -3.38
N GLU A 66 -0.79 10.04 -4.69
CA GLU A 66 -2.03 10.57 -5.30
C GLU A 66 -3.24 9.68 -5.04
N ARG A 67 -3.12 8.37 -5.22
CA ARG A 67 -4.20 7.42 -4.97
C ARG A 67 -4.56 7.37 -3.49
N TYR A 68 -3.57 7.36 -2.61
CA TYR A 68 -3.76 7.32 -1.17
C TYR A 68 -4.39 8.61 -0.62
N LYS A 69 -4.15 9.77 -1.27
CA LYS A 69 -4.84 11.03 -0.93
C LYS A 69 -6.37 10.92 -1.06
N LYS A 70 -6.89 9.99 -1.88
CA LYS A 70 -8.33 9.72 -2.00
C LYS A 70 -8.93 8.97 -0.81
N ARG A 71 -8.11 8.47 0.14
CA ARG A 71 -8.55 7.75 1.35
C ARG A 71 -9.59 8.52 2.15
N SER A 72 -9.46 9.84 2.25
CA SER A 72 -10.42 10.69 2.95
C SER A 72 -11.85 10.61 2.39
N SER A 73 -12.01 10.25 1.11
CA SER A 73 -13.34 10.03 0.53
C SER A 73 -13.95 8.72 1.01
N VAL A 74 -13.13 7.67 1.17
CA VAL A 74 -13.57 6.38 1.73
C VAL A 74 -13.88 6.51 3.21
N GLU A 75 -13.05 7.22 3.97
CA GLU A 75 -13.30 7.48 5.40
C GLU A 75 -14.59 8.27 5.63
N ARG A 76 -14.91 9.23 4.74
CA ARG A 76 -16.19 9.94 4.79
C ARG A 76 -17.39 9.04 4.54
N VAL A 77 -17.28 8.07 3.63
CA VAL A 77 -18.35 7.07 3.42
C VAL A 77 -18.48 6.18 4.66
N ASN A 78 -17.36 5.75 5.26
CA ASN A 78 -17.39 4.95 6.47
C ASN A 78 -17.99 5.70 7.66
N SER A 79 -17.62 6.98 7.88
CA SER A 79 -18.24 7.82 8.92
C SER A 79 -19.73 8.05 8.64
N ARG A 80 -20.16 8.19 7.38
CA ARG A 80 -21.59 8.27 7.05
C ARG A 80 -22.33 6.98 7.42
N LEU A 81 -21.75 5.82 7.11
CA LEU A 81 -22.29 4.52 7.55
C LEU A 81 -22.38 4.44 9.07
N ASP A 82 -21.30 4.76 9.77
CA ASP A 82 -21.24 4.63 11.22
C ASP A 82 -22.19 5.62 11.94
N GLU A 83 -21.99 6.93 11.69
CA GLU A 83 -22.65 8.04 12.38
C GLU A 83 -24.03 8.39 11.81
N SER A 84 -24.14 8.58 10.48
CA SER A 84 -25.38 9.10 9.89
C SER A 84 -26.47 8.04 9.78
N PHE A 85 -26.08 6.79 9.50
CA PHE A 85 -27.02 5.67 9.48
C PHE A 85 -27.13 4.97 10.84
N GLY A 86 -26.32 5.37 11.82
CA GLY A 86 -26.40 4.93 13.21
C GLY A 86 -26.07 3.46 13.39
N PHE A 87 -25.22 2.89 12.54
CA PHE A 87 -24.74 1.51 12.70
C PHE A 87 -23.84 1.37 13.95
N GLU A 88 -23.30 2.47 14.49
CA GLU A 88 -22.64 2.44 15.81
C GLU A 88 -23.61 2.02 16.92
N LYS A 89 -24.91 2.31 16.75
CA LYS A 89 -25.97 1.91 17.66
C LYS A 89 -26.43 0.54 17.23
N HIS A 90 -25.95 -0.47 17.97
CA HIS A 90 -26.21 -1.89 17.72
C HIS A 90 -27.67 -2.28 18.07
N MET A 91 -28.64 -1.58 17.46
CA MET A 91 -30.07 -1.76 17.67
C MET A 91 -30.64 -2.87 16.76
N ILE A 92 -29.94 -3.22 15.68
CA ILE A 92 -30.38 -4.23 14.72
C ILE A 92 -29.74 -5.57 15.11
N ARG A 93 -30.57 -6.61 15.25
CA ARG A 93 -30.11 -7.99 15.47
C ARG A 93 -30.35 -8.84 14.21
N GLY A 94 -29.35 -9.62 13.85
CA GLY A 94 -29.35 -10.52 12.70
C GLY A 94 -28.61 -9.95 11.49
N GLU A 95 -27.73 -10.75 10.90
CA GLU A 95 -26.85 -10.37 9.79
C GLU A 95 -27.64 -9.93 8.54
N GLU A 96 -28.69 -10.67 8.16
CA GLU A 96 -29.52 -10.36 6.99
C GLU A 96 -30.13 -8.94 7.06
N LYS A 97 -30.58 -8.52 8.24
CA LYS A 97 -31.18 -7.19 8.44
C LYS A 97 -30.15 -6.08 8.35
N VAL A 98 -28.94 -6.32 8.83
CA VAL A 98 -27.82 -5.37 8.71
C VAL A 98 -27.40 -5.26 7.25
N THR A 99 -27.21 -6.40 6.56
CA THR A 99 -26.82 -6.46 5.15
C THR A 99 -27.83 -5.72 4.25
N MET A 100 -29.14 -5.93 4.46
CA MET A 100 -30.18 -5.20 3.72
C MET A 100 -30.05 -3.68 3.93
N ARG A 101 -29.86 -3.20 5.17
CA ARG A 101 -29.76 -1.75 5.42
C ARG A 101 -28.49 -1.14 4.86
N VAL A 102 -27.35 -1.84 4.95
CA VAL A 102 -26.09 -1.38 4.35
C VAL A 102 -26.21 -1.33 2.82
N SER A 103 -26.92 -2.28 2.20
CA SER A 103 -27.12 -2.29 0.75
C SER A 103 -28.01 -1.15 0.21
N LEU A 104 -28.84 -0.55 1.08
CA LEU A 104 -29.72 0.57 0.73
C LEU A 104 -29.09 1.96 1.00
N ALA A 105 -27.97 2.00 1.71
CA ALA A 105 -27.28 3.22 2.16
C ALA A 105 -26.32 3.78 1.09
#